data_AF-A0A3E0WXA3-F1
#
_entry.id   AF-A0A3E0WXA3-F1
#
_cell.length_a   1.000
_cell.length_b   1.000
_cell.length_c   1.000
_cell.angle_alpha   90.00
_cell.angle_beta   90.00
_cell.angle_gamma   90.00
#
_symmetry.space_group_name_H-M   'P 1'
#
loop_
_entity.id
_entity.type
_entity.pdbx_description
1 polymer ?
#
loop_
_entity_poly.entity_id
_entity_poly.type
_entity_poly.pdbx_seq_one_letter_code
_entity_poly.pdbx_strand_id
1 'polypeptide(L)'
;MKSQTVTSHTNAPLEMTGVIDTQSCPVRYPPIQALKAFEAVARLKSFTGAARELYLTQSAVTHQIRRFEEYLDAQLFHRQPNGVELTELGRALYRDITVGLFIIGRSLSEARRQAA
;
A
#
# COMPACT_ATOMS: atom_id res chain seq x y z
N MET A 1 -33.83 10.99 -49.36
CA MET A 1 -34.95 11.06 -48.39
C MET A 1 -35.40 9.66 -48.03
N LYS A 2 -35.12 9.21 -46.80
CA LYS A 2 -36.05 8.50 -45.89
C LYS A 2 -35.36 8.34 -44.53
N SER A 3 -36.19 8.48 -43.50
CA SER A 3 -35.85 8.95 -42.17
C SER A 3 -35.19 7.90 -41.26
N GLN A 4 -34.37 8.44 -40.35
CA GLN A 4 -34.17 8.07 -38.95
C GLN A 4 -34.87 6.80 -38.42
N THR A 5 -34.15 6.03 -37.60
CA THR A 5 -34.68 5.61 -36.29
C THR A 5 -33.54 5.60 -35.27
N VAL A 6 -33.68 6.46 -34.26
CA VAL A 6 -32.97 6.41 -32.98
C VAL A 6 -33.78 5.50 -32.06
N THR A 7 -33.15 4.52 -31.43
CA THR A 7 -33.59 3.84 -30.18
C THR A 7 -32.37 3.07 -29.65
N SER A 8 -31.62 3.60 -28.68
CA SER A 8 -31.84 3.52 -27.22
C SER A 8 -31.44 2.16 -26.59
N HIS A 9 -30.36 2.22 -25.81
CA HIS A 9 -30.11 1.55 -24.53
C HIS A 9 -30.53 0.09 -24.36
N THR A 10 -29.56 -0.78 -24.07
CA THR A 10 -29.66 -1.64 -22.87
C THR A 10 -28.24 -2.00 -22.41
N ASN A 11 -27.83 -1.34 -21.35
CA ASN A 11 -26.70 -1.68 -20.50
C ASN A 11 -27.12 -2.88 -19.63
N ALA A 12 -26.32 -3.95 -19.62
CA ALA A 12 -26.49 -5.09 -18.72
C ALA A 12 -25.13 -5.79 -18.54
N PRO A 13 -24.87 -6.40 -17.39
CA PRO A 13 -24.72 -5.78 -16.08
C PRO A 13 -23.26 -5.85 -15.63
N LEU A 14 -22.89 -4.96 -14.72
CA LEU A 14 -21.62 -5.01 -13.98
C LEU A 14 -21.59 -6.28 -13.13
N GLU A 15 -21.04 -7.38 -13.67
CA GLU A 15 -20.64 -8.54 -12.85
C GLU A 15 -19.40 -8.17 -12.04
N MET A 16 -19.67 -7.49 -10.91
CA MET A 16 -18.72 -7.15 -9.87
C MET A 16 -18.42 -8.39 -9.01
N THR A 17 -17.94 -9.48 -9.63
CA THR A 17 -17.29 -10.59 -8.94
C THR A 17 -15.90 -10.76 -9.51
N GLY A 18 -15.14 -9.67 -9.49
CA GLY A 18 -13.72 -9.68 -9.80
C GLY A 18 -12.98 -10.36 -8.67
N VAL A 19 -12.80 -11.68 -8.78
CA VAL A 19 -11.62 -12.34 -8.22
C VAL A 19 -10.43 -11.48 -8.63
N ILE A 20 -9.65 -11.01 -7.65
CA ILE A 20 -8.41 -10.25 -7.88
C ILE A 20 -7.50 -11.15 -8.73
N ASP A 21 -7.51 -10.94 -10.04
CA ASP A 21 -6.58 -11.57 -10.95
C ASP A 21 -5.22 -10.91 -10.78
N THR A 22 -4.43 -11.46 -9.85
CA THR A 22 -3.06 -11.04 -9.60
C THR A 22 -2.12 -11.37 -10.77
N GLN A 23 -2.58 -12.02 -11.84
CA GLN A 23 -1.73 -12.55 -12.92
C GLN A 23 -1.70 -11.69 -14.20
N SER A 24 -2.51 -10.64 -14.34
CA SER A 24 -2.62 -9.91 -15.63
C SER A 24 -1.84 -8.58 -15.74
N CYS A 25 -1.00 -8.21 -14.78
CA CYS A 25 -0.11 -7.05 -14.92
C CYS A 25 1.17 -7.30 -14.11
N PRO A 26 2.39 -7.06 -14.62
CA PRO A 26 3.59 -7.21 -13.80
C PRO A 26 3.70 -6.01 -12.85
N VAL A 27 2.76 -5.87 -11.91
CA VAL A 27 2.90 -4.97 -10.77
C VAL A 27 4.04 -5.55 -9.95
N ARG A 28 5.26 -5.06 -10.19
CA ARG A 28 6.46 -5.54 -9.52
C ARG A 28 6.47 -4.99 -8.10
N TYR A 29 5.78 -5.66 -7.18
CA TYR A 29 5.67 -5.18 -5.81
C TYR A 29 7.03 -4.86 -5.17
N PRO A 30 7.12 -3.76 -4.40
CA PRO A 30 8.31 -3.50 -3.60
C PRO A 30 8.49 -4.63 -2.58
N PRO A 31 9.71 -4.85 -2.06
CA PRO A 31 9.93 -5.80 -0.99
C PRO A 31 9.00 -5.51 0.18
N ILE A 32 8.38 -6.54 0.77
CA ILE A 32 7.43 -6.37 1.88
C ILE A 32 8.03 -5.62 3.07
N GLN A 33 9.35 -5.69 3.25
CA GLN A 33 10.07 -4.94 4.28
C GLN A 33 9.99 -3.42 4.08
N ALA A 34 9.93 -2.96 2.83
CA ALA A 34 9.74 -1.55 2.50
C ALA A 34 8.35 -1.06 2.90
N LEU A 35 7.32 -1.88 2.64
CA LEU A 35 5.94 -1.60 3.06
C LEU A 35 5.82 -1.55 4.59
N LYS A 36 6.43 -2.51 5.30
CA LYS A 36 6.45 -2.53 6.78
C LYS A 36 7.20 -1.34 7.37
N ALA A 37 8.37 -1.00 6.81
CA ALA A 37 9.14 0.16 7.23
C ALA A 37 8.34 1.46 7.04
N PHE A 38 7.68 1.60 5.88
CA PHE A 38 6.84 2.75 5.58
C PHE A 38 5.68 2.89 6.56
N GLU A 39 4.89 1.84 6.77
CA GLU A 39 3.78 1.84 7.72
C GLU A 39 4.23 2.26 9.12
N ALA A 40 5.33 1.66 9.62
CA ALA A 40 5.83 1.94 10.96
C ALA A 40 6.33 3.38 11.11
N VAL A 41 7.07 3.90 10.13
CA VAL A 41 7.54 5.30 10.15
C VAL A 41 6.37 6.27 10.06
N ALA A 42 5.38 5.99 9.23
CA ALA A 42 4.18 6.80 9.07
C ALA A 42 3.36 6.87 10.37
N ARG A 43 3.14 5.71 11.02
CA ARG A 43 2.39 5.62 12.27
C ARG A 43 3.11 6.28 13.45
N LEU A 44 4.42 6.03 13.59
CA LEU A 44 5.20 6.52 14.73
C LEU A 44 5.78 7.93 14.51
N LYS A 45 5.72 8.46 13.28
CA LYS A 45 6.36 9.72 12.86
C LYS A 45 7.84 9.79 13.24
N SER A 46 8.52 8.64 13.28
CA SER A 46 9.89 8.52 13.78
C SER A 46 10.62 7.34 13.13
N PHE A 47 11.71 7.63 12.41
CA PHE A 47 12.61 6.60 11.88
C PHE A 47 13.24 5.76 12.99
N THR A 48 13.66 6.40 14.08
CA THR A 48 14.26 5.70 15.23
C THR A 48 13.23 4.88 16.01
N GLY A 49 11.98 5.36 16.10
CA GLY A 49 10.88 4.60 16.67
C GLY A 49 10.56 3.35 15.85
N ALA A 50 10.41 3.51 14.53
CA ALA A 50 10.15 2.41 13.61
C ALA A 50 11.29 1.37 13.59
N ALA A 51 12.54 1.82 13.64
CA ALA A 51 13.69 0.93 13.73
C ALA A 51 13.66 0.05 14.98
N ARG A 52 13.32 0.63 16.14
CA ARG A 52 13.14 -0.12 17.38
C ARG A 52 12.00 -1.13 17.28
N GLU A 53 10.85 -0.73 16.73
CA GLU A 53 9.69 -1.62 16.58
C GLU A 53 9.97 -2.81 15.65
N LEU A 54 10.69 -2.57 14.56
CA LEU A 54 11.00 -3.58 13.54
C LEU A 54 12.25 -4.41 13.84
N TYR A 55 12.92 -4.17 14.98
CA TYR A 55 14.20 -4.79 15.34
C TYR A 55 15.29 -4.57 14.26
N LEU A 56 15.34 -3.35 13.71
CA LEU A 56 16.28 -2.94 12.67
C LEU A 56 17.14 -1.78 13.14
N THR A 57 18.23 -1.51 12.42
CA THR A 57 18.96 -0.25 12.57
C THR A 57 18.21 0.89 11.87
N GLN A 58 18.38 2.13 12.35
CA GLN A 58 17.80 3.31 11.69
C GLN A 58 18.24 3.41 10.22
N SER A 59 19.50 3.08 9.92
CA SER A 59 20.04 3.06 8.56
C SER A 59 19.30 2.03 7.68
N ALA A 60 18.98 0.85 8.22
CA ALA A 60 18.22 -0.15 7.49
C ALA A 60 16.80 0.34 7.16
N VAL A 61 16.08 0.92 8.12
CA VAL A 61 14.76 1.53 7.88
C VAL A 61 14.85 2.65 6.84
N THR A 62 15.81 3.55 6.98
CA THR A 62 16.02 4.65 6.03
C THR A 62 16.26 4.13 4.61
N HIS A 63 17.06 3.08 4.46
CA HIS A 63 17.32 2.46 3.16
C HIS A 63 16.06 1.79 2.58
N GLN A 64 15.24 1.13 3.41
CA GLN A 64 13.97 0.56 2.95
C GLN A 64 13.00 1.64 2.47
N ILE A 65 12.91 2.78 3.17
CA ILE A 65 12.09 3.92 2.72
C ILE A 65 12.61 4.50 1.41
N ARG A 66 13.91 4.74 1.29
CA ARG A 66 14.51 5.27 0.04
C ARG A 66 14.21 4.36 -1.14
N ARG A 67 14.38 3.04 -0.98
CA ARG A 67 14.02 2.08 -2.03
C ARG A 67 12.54 2.12 -2.40
N PHE A 68 11.67 2.39 -1.43
CA PHE A 68 10.24 2.51 -1.72
C PHE A 68 9.92 3.78 -2.49
N GLU A 69 10.52 4.91 -2.10
CA GLU A 69 10.42 6.18 -2.81
C GLU A 69 10.99 6.10 -4.23
N GLU A 70 12.13 5.41 -4.40
CA GLU A 70 12.75 5.11 -5.71
C GLU A 70 11.85 4.23 -6.57
N TYR A 71 11.19 3.22 -5.98
CA TYR A 71 10.25 2.37 -6.70
C TYR A 71 9.04 3.15 -7.24
N LEU A 72 8.59 4.16 -6.52
CA LEU A 72 7.44 5.00 -6.88
C LEU A 72 7.82 6.25 -7.69
N ASP A 73 9.12 6.52 -7.84
CA ASP A 73 9.67 7.79 -8.33
C ASP A 73 9.04 9.02 -7.63
N ALA A 74 8.80 8.89 -6.32
CA ALA A 74 8.07 9.89 -5.55
C ALA A 74 8.48 9.91 -4.08
N GLN A 75 8.49 11.11 -3.48
CA GLN A 75 8.70 11.28 -2.05
C GLN A 75 7.42 10.95 -1.28
N LEU A 76 7.56 10.14 -0.23
CA LEU A 76 6.44 9.76 0.65
C LEU A 76 6.45 10.54 1.96
N PHE A 77 7.59 11.14 2.30
CA PHE A 77 7.75 11.95 3.50
C PHE A 77 8.29 13.35 3.21
N HIS A 78 7.79 14.33 3.96
CA HIS A 78 8.41 15.64 4.11
C HIS A 78 9.46 15.60 5.21
N ARG A 79 10.64 16.15 4.94
CA ARG A 79 11.70 16.35 5.93
C ARG A 79 11.43 17.63 6.70
N GLN A 80 11.17 17.54 8.00
CA GLN A 80 10.96 18.70 8.85
C GLN A 80 12.00 18.78 9.98
N PRO A 81 12.30 19.97 10.50
CA PRO A 81 13.23 20.14 11.61
C PRO A 81 12.86 19.33 12.86
N ASN A 82 11.57 19.10 13.08
CA ASN A 82 11.03 18.48 14.29
C ASN A 82 10.47 17.06 14.05
N GLY A 83 10.76 16.45 12.89
CA GLY A 83 10.32 15.09 12.62
C GLY A 83 9.97 14.81 11.17
N VAL A 84 8.97 13.95 11.00
CA VAL A 84 8.60 13.35 9.71
C VAL A 84 7.11 13.48 9.52
N GLU A 85 6.71 14.02 8.37
CA GLU A 85 5.31 14.09 7.97
C GLU A 85 5.10 13.41 6.62
N LEU A 86 3.91 12.86 6.38
CA LEU A 86 3.57 12.25 5.10
C LEU A 86 3.30 13.31 4.03
N THR A 87 3.68 13.03 2.79
CA THR A 87 3.16 13.75 1.62
C THR A 87 1.69 13.37 1.38
N GLU A 88 1.00 14.05 0.45
CA GLU A 88 -0.37 13.65 0.10
C GLU A 88 -0.42 12.23 -0.46
N LEU A 89 0.54 11.88 -1.33
CA LEU A 89 0.72 10.51 -1.81
C LEU A 89 1.01 9.54 -0.66
N GLY A 90 1.89 9.92 0.27
CA GLY A 90 2.19 9.14 1.47
C GLY A 90 0.95 8.91 2.33
N ARG A 91 0.08 9.91 2.50
CA ARG A 91 -1.18 9.76 3.23
C ARG A 91 -2.14 8.78 2.55
N ALA A 92 -2.26 8.84 1.23
CA ALA A 92 -3.08 7.90 0.48
C ALA A 92 -2.57 6.46 0.63
N LEU A 93 -1.28 6.25 0.38
CA LEU A 93 -0.65 4.94 0.49
C LEU A 93 -0.68 4.38 1.92
N TYR A 94 -0.50 5.23 2.94
CA TYR A 94 -0.56 4.81 4.33
C TYR A 94 -1.92 4.16 4.66
N ARG A 95 -3.03 4.76 4.23
CA ARG A 95 -4.37 4.18 4.47
C ARG A 95 -4.49 2.77 3.89
N ASP A 96 -4.10 2.60 2.63
CA ASP A 96 -4.30 1.33 1.92
C ASP A 96 -3.32 0.25 2.40
N ILE A 97 -2.06 0.60 2.62
CA ILE A 97 -1.02 -0.32 3.11
C ILE A 97 -1.34 -0.78 4.53
N THR A 98 -1.79 0.12 5.42
CA THR A 98 -2.17 -0.25 6.79
C THR A 98 -3.30 -1.28 6.79
N VAL A 99 -4.34 -1.08 5.98
CA VAL A 99 -5.44 -2.05 5.85
C VAL A 99 -4.94 -3.38 5.29
N GLY A 100 -4.14 -3.35 4.22
CA GLY A 100 -3.59 -4.55 3.60
C GLY A 100 -2.74 -5.39 4.58
N LEU A 101 -1.81 -4.74 5.29
CA LEU A 101 -0.98 -5.41 6.29
C LEU A 101 -1.79 -5.97 7.47
N PHE A 102 -2.85 -5.26 7.90
CA PHE A 102 -3.75 -5.74 8.93
C PHE A 102 -4.49 -7.01 8.50
N ILE A 103 -5.04 -7.03 7.28
CA ILE A 103 -5.74 -8.21 6.73
C ILE A 103 -4.81 -9.42 6.67
N ILE A 104 -3.59 -9.22 6.15
CA ILE A 104 -2.57 -10.28 6.09
C ILE A 104 -2.25 -10.80 7.50
N GLY A 105 -2.00 -9.90 8.46
CA GLY A 105 -1.70 -10.26 9.84
C GLY A 105 -2.83 -11.05 10.52
N ARG A 106 -4.08 -10.64 10.29
CA ARG A 106 -5.27 -11.34 10.79
C ARG A 106 -5.36 -12.77 10.24
N SER A 107 -5.25 -12.92 8.92
CA SER A 107 -5.32 -14.24 8.26
C SER A 107 -4.20 -15.18 8.72
N LEU A 108 -2.97 -14.67 8.90
CA LEU A 108 -1.86 -15.47 9.43
C LEU A 108 -2.12 -15.91 10.89
N SER A 109 -2.71 -15.03 11.71
CA SER A 109 -3.05 -15.34 13.10
C SER A 109 -4.15 -16.41 13.19
N GLU A 110 -5.12 -16.37 12.28
CA GLU A 110 -6.16 -17.40 12.14
C GLU A 110 -5.57 -18.75 11.72
N ALA A 111 -4.74 -18.76 10.68
CA ALA A 111 -4.07 -19.97 10.21
C ALA A 111 -3.21 -20.61 11.32
N ARG A 112 -2.48 -19.80 12.10
CA ARG A 112 -1.67 -20.30 13.22
C ARG A 112 -2.51 -20.92 14.34
N ARG A 113 -3.70 -20.41 14.61
CA ARG A 113 -4.63 -20.98 15.61
C ARG A 113 -5.21 -22.32 15.17
N GLN A 114 -5.42 -22.52 13.88
CA GLN A 114 -5.96 -23.77 13.33
C GLN A 114 -4.91 -24.90 13.28
N ALA A 115 -3.64 -24.53 13.15
CA ALA A 115 -2.53 -25.48 13.10
C ALA A 115 -2.04 -25.96 14.48
N ALA A 116 -2.59 -25.42 15.57
CA ALA A 116 -2.27 -25.75 16.97
C ALA A 116 -3.37 -26.62 17.57
#